data_AF-A0A820HXV7-F1
#
_entry.id   AF-A0A820HXV7-F1
#
_cell.length_a   1.000
_cell.length_b   1.000
_cell.length_c   1.000
_cell.angle_alpha   90.00
_cell.angle_beta   90.00
_cell.angle_gamma   90.00
#
_symmetry.space_group_name_H-M   'P 1'
#
loop_
_entity.id
_entity.type
_entity.pdbx_description
1 polymer ?
#
loop_
_entity_poly.entity_id
_entity_poly.type
_entity_poly.pdbx_seq_one_letter_code
_entity_poly.pdbx_strand_id
1 'polypeptide(L)'
;WKEVRHDNKVSWLVMWTENIRGNNKYIMLNASSRVKGERDWQKYEKARKLHRVIDKIRDSYQIDWKSKEMRIRQRAVALYFIDKLALRVGNEKDEDEADTVGCCSLRVEHIQLYDRLEGLGENI
;
A
#
# COMPACT_ATOMS: atom_id res chain seq x y z
N TRP A 1 -14.07 0.98 -33.51
CA TRP A 1 -13.76 0.14 -32.32
C TRP A 1 -12.62 -0.79 -32.66
N LYS A 2 -11.63 -0.96 -31.78
CA LYS A 2 -10.55 -1.95 -31.98
C LYS A 2 -11.07 -3.38 -31.76
N GLU A 3 -11.91 -3.56 -30.75
CA GLU A 3 -12.57 -4.81 -30.40
C GLU A 3 -13.90 -4.45 -29.70
N VAL A 4 -14.91 -5.32 -29.83
CA VAL A 4 -16.13 -5.29 -29.02
C VAL A 4 -16.22 -6.64 -28.31
N ARG A 5 -16.32 -6.62 -26.97
CA ARG A 5 -16.35 -7.83 -26.14
C ARG A 5 -17.39 -7.72 -25.04
N HIS A 6 -17.88 -8.87 -24.59
CA HIS A 6 -18.86 -8.99 -23.51
C HIS A 6 -18.24 -9.75 -22.33
N ASP A 7 -17.51 -9.02 -21.48
CA ASP A 7 -16.91 -9.58 -20.26
C ASP A 7 -17.63 -9.02 -19.02
N ASN A 8 -18.33 -9.89 -18.29
CA ASN A 8 -19.09 -9.52 -17.10
C ASN A 8 -18.25 -9.55 -15.80
N LYS A 9 -16.96 -9.86 -15.88
CA LYS A 9 -16.04 -9.86 -14.72
C LYS A 9 -15.36 -8.49 -14.51
N VAL A 10 -15.43 -7.59 -15.48
CA VAL A 10 -14.82 -6.26 -15.42
C VAL A 10 -15.84 -5.18 -15.08
N SER A 11 -15.36 -4.00 -14.67
CA SER A 11 -16.21 -2.84 -14.34
C SER A 11 -16.04 -1.65 -15.28
N TRP A 12 -15.17 -1.74 -16.29
CA TRP A 12 -14.97 -0.70 -17.30
C TRP A 12 -15.89 -0.94 -18.50
N LEU A 13 -16.31 0.15 -19.14
CA LEU A 13 -17.19 0.14 -20.31
C LEU A 13 -16.39 0.26 -21.61
N VAL A 14 -15.32 1.05 -21.56
CA VAL A 14 -14.38 1.25 -22.68
C VAL A 14 -12.96 1.16 -22.14
N MET A 15 -12.05 0.60 -22.93
CA MET A 15 -10.63 0.50 -22.63
C MET A 15 -9.81 0.86 -23.88
N TRP A 16 -8.70 1.56 -23.68
CA TRP A 16 -7.67 1.77 -24.70
C TRP A 16 -6.29 1.80 -24.06
N THR A 17 -5.26 1.52 -24.85
CA THR A 17 -3.87 1.62 -24.43
C THR A 17 -3.34 3.00 -24.80
N GLU A 18 -2.78 3.74 -23.84
CA GLU A 18 -2.13 5.02 -24.12
C GLU A 18 -0.69 4.84 -24.64
N ASN A 19 -0.19 5.83 -25.37
CA ASN A 19 1.01 5.71 -26.21
C ASN A 19 2.32 6.20 -25.56
N ILE A 20 2.27 6.79 -24.37
CA ILE A 20 3.43 7.29 -23.63
C ILE A 20 4.05 6.16 -22.78
N ARG A 21 3.24 5.48 -21.97
CA ARG A 21 3.72 4.38 -21.09
C ARG A 21 3.11 3.02 -21.43
N GLY A 22 2.30 2.92 -22.48
CA GLY A 22 1.65 1.66 -22.85
C GLY A 22 0.60 1.17 -21.84
N ASN A 23 0.15 2.01 -20.91
CA ASN A 23 -0.80 1.62 -19.89
C ASN A 23 -2.24 1.62 -20.42
N ASN A 24 -3.08 0.74 -19.87
CA ASN A 24 -4.49 0.73 -20.21
C ASN A 24 -5.26 1.82 -19.43
N LYS A 25 -6.04 2.60 -20.15
CA LYS A 25 -7.00 3.59 -19.65
C LYS A 25 -8.42 3.06 -19.81
N TYR A 26 -9.31 3.53 -18.95
CA TYR A 26 -10.65 2.96 -18.81
C TYR A 26 -11.70 4.06 -18.60
N ILE A 27 -12.86 3.94 -19.26
CA ILE A 27 -14.08 4.65 -18.85
C ILE A 27 -14.86 3.72 -17.93
N MET A 28 -15.18 4.19 -16.73
CA MET A 28 -15.94 3.45 -15.72
C MET A 28 -17.16 4.27 -15.27
N LEU A 29 -18.09 3.62 -14.57
CA LEU A 29 -19.24 4.27 -13.96
C LEU A 29 -18.81 5.30 -12.89
N ASN A 30 -19.67 6.30 -12.67
CA ASN A 30 -19.52 7.32 -11.64
C ASN A 30 -19.43 6.69 -10.23
N ALA A 31 -18.77 7.37 -9.30
CA ALA A 31 -18.71 7.01 -7.88
C ALA A 31 -20.09 6.81 -7.22
N SER A 32 -21.12 7.54 -7.67
CA SER A 32 -22.51 7.37 -7.19
C SER A 32 -23.19 6.09 -7.66
N SER A 33 -22.59 5.34 -8.59
CA SER A 33 -23.14 4.08 -9.08
C SER A 33 -23.10 2.99 -8.01
N ARG A 34 -24.09 2.09 -8.04
CA ARG A 34 -24.18 0.94 -7.12
C ARG A 34 -22.87 0.15 -7.03
N VAL A 35 -22.26 -0.17 -8.17
CA VAL A 35 -21.04 -0.99 -8.23
C VAL A 35 -19.85 -0.32 -7.53
N LYS A 36 -19.71 1.01 -7.66
CA LYS A 36 -18.64 1.75 -6.98
C LYS A 36 -18.95 1.92 -5.50
N GLY A 37 -20.20 2.25 -5.15
CA GLY A 37 -20.65 2.38 -3.76
C GLY A 37 -20.49 1.09 -2.95
N GLU A 38 -20.86 -0.07 -3.52
CA GLU A 38 -20.72 -1.36 -2.84
C GLU A 38 -19.25 -1.72 -2.56
N ARG A 39 -18.35 -1.47 -3.52
CA ARG A 39 -16.90 -1.65 -3.32
C ARG A 39 -16.36 -0.73 -2.23
N ASP A 40 -16.82 0.52 -2.19
CA ASP A 40 -16.38 1.50 -1.19
C ASP A 40 -16.89 1.13 0.21
N TRP A 41 -18.13 0.67 0.32
CA TRP A 41 -18.66 0.11 1.55
C TRP A 41 -17.84 -1.10 2.03
N GLN A 42 -17.55 -2.05 1.14
CA GLN A 42 -16.70 -3.21 1.47
C GLN A 42 -15.28 -2.81 1.91
N LYS A 43 -14.70 -1.75 1.32
CA LYS A 43 -13.40 -1.19 1.72
C LYS A 43 -13.43 -0.76 3.19
N TYR A 44 -14.47 -0.05 3.62
CA TYR A 44 -14.61 0.37 5.02
C TYR A 44 -14.93 -0.80 5.96
N GLU A 45 -15.75 -1.76 5.54
CA GLU A 45 -15.99 -2.96 6.34
C GLU A 45 -14.70 -3.77 6.57
N LYS A 46 -13.81 -3.83 5.57
CA LYS A 46 -12.49 -4.45 5.74
C LYS A 46 -11.64 -3.71 6.78
N ALA A 47 -11.65 -2.37 6.76
CA ALA A 47 -10.96 -1.57 7.76
C ALA A 47 -11.54 -1.77 9.18
N ARG A 48 -12.87 -1.84 9.31
CA ARG A 48 -13.54 -2.14 10.59
C ARG A 48 -13.18 -3.52 11.11
N LYS A 49 -13.07 -4.52 10.23
CA LYS A 49 -12.60 -5.87 10.60
C LYS A 49 -11.15 -5.85 11.10
N LEU A 50 -10.27 -5.11 10.43
CA LEU A 50 -8.87 -4.94 10.85
C LEU A 50 -8.80 -4.30 12.24
N HIS A 51 -9.59 -3.26 12.51
CA HIS A 51 -9.61 -2.58 13.80
C HIS A 51 -9.91 -3.53 14.97
N ARG A 52 -10.76 -4.55 14.78
CA ARG A 52 -11.09 -5.54 15.83
C ARG A 52 -9.95 -6.49 16.19
N VAL A 53 -8.94 -6.62 15.32
CA VAL A 53 -7.83 -7.58 15.48
C VAL A 53 -6.46 -6.91 15.45
N ILE A 54 -6.41 -5.58 15.38
CA ILE A 54 -5.16 -4.83 15.15
C ILE A 54 -4.15 -5.06 16.26
N ASP A 55 -4.58 -5.12 17.52
CA ASP A 55 -3.66 -5.30 18.65
C ASP A 55 -2.95 -6.65 18.60
N LYS A 56 -3.66 -7.73 18.19
CA LYS A 56 -3.03 -9.04 17.96
C LYS A 56 -1.97 -9.01 16.86
N ILE A 57 -2.20 -8.22 15.80
CA ILE A 57 -1.23 -8.04 14.72
C ILE A 57 -0.01 -7.27 15.22
N ARG A 58 -0.23 -6.26 16.09
CA ARG A 58 0.84 -5.49 16.72
C ARG A 58 1.72 -6.34 17.61
N ASP A 59 1.11 -7.14 18.47
CA ASP A 59 1.82 -8.11 19.31
C ASP A 59 2.65 -9.06 18.44
N SER A 60 2.06 -9.56 17.35
CA SER A 60 2.74 -10.48 16.43
C SER A 60 3.97 -9.85 15.78
N TYR A 61 3.87 -8.63 15.23
CA TYR A 61 5.04 -8.03 14.58
C TYR A 61 6.11 -7.59 15.60
N GLN A 62 5.72 -7.26 16.83
CA GLN A 62 6.68 -6.92 17.90
C GLN A 62 7.50 -8.16 18.32
N ILE A 63 6.87 -9.33 18.39
CA ILE A 63 7.57 -10.60 18.62
C ILE A 63 8.53 -10.88 17.45
N ASP A 64 8.07 -10.66 16.21
CA ASP A 64 8.85 -10.91 15.00
C ASP A 64 10.13 -10.07 14.90
N TRP A 65 10.25 -8.93 15.60
CA TRP A 65 11.48 -8.13 15.66
C TRP A 65 12.69 -8.91 16.19
N LYS A 66 12.45 -9.94 17.01
CA LYS A 66 13.48 -10.80 17.60
C LYS A 66 13.68 -12.12 16.83
N SER A 67 13.03 -12.28 15.67
CA SER A 67 13.17 -13.49 14.87
C SER A 67 14.61 -13.70 14.38
N LYS A 68 15.03 -14.96 14.29
CA LYS A 68 16.34 -15.33 13.72
C LYS A 68 16.40 -15.06 12.21
N GLU A 69 15.26 -15.09 11.52
CA GLU A 69 15.17 -14.85 10.08
C GLU A 69 15.12 -13.35 9.77
N MET A 70 16.07 -12.87 8.96
CA MET A 70 16.13 -11.46 8.55
C MET A 70 14.85 -11.02 7.82
N ARG A 71 14.32 -11.86 6.93
CA ARG A 71 13.10 -11.57 6.16
C ARG A 71 11.89 -11.29 7.06
N ILE A 72 11.77 -12.04 8.17
CA ILE A 72 10.70 -11.85 9.15
C ILE A 72 10.88 -10.51 9.86
N ARG A 73 12.10 -10.19 10.31
CA ARG A 73 12.41 -8.90 10.95
C ARG A 73 12.14 -7.70 10.02
N GLN A 74 12.59 -7.77 8.77
CA GLN A 74 12.34 -6.73 7.76
C GLN A 74 10.84 -6.50 7.54
N ARG A 75 10.07 -7.58 7.35
CA ARG A 75 8.60 -7.50 7.22
C ARG A 75 7.96 -6.85 8.44
N ALA A 76 8.39 -7.22 9.64
CA ALA A 76 7.83 -6.71 10.88
C ALA A 76 8.12 -5.22 11.10
N VAL A 77 9.33 -4.76 10.79
CA VAL A 77 9.69 -3.33 10.85
C VAL A 77 8.93 -2.54 9.78
N ALA A 78 8.81 -3.06 8.56
CA ALA A 78 8.02 -2.42 7.51
C ALA A 78 6.53 -2.31 7.91
N LEU A 79 5.96 -3.36 8.49
CA LEU A 79 4.58 -3.34 8.97
C LEU A 79 4.38 -2.32 10.11
N TYR A 80 5.37 -2.19 11.00
CA TYR A 80 5.37 -1.15 12.03
C TYR A 80 5.35 0.26 11.44
N PHE A 81 6.17 0.56 10.43
CA PHE A 81 6.15 1.86 9.76
C PHE A 81 4.82 2.13 9.05
N ILE A 82 4.22 1.12 8.40
CA ILE A 82 2.90 1.25 7.78
C ILE A 82 1.81 1.53 8.83
N ASP A 83 1.81 0.82 9.97
CA ASP A 83 0.82 1.00 11.05
C ASP A 83 0.96 2.37 11.74
N LYS A 84 2.19 2.77 12.12
CA LYS A 84 2.41 3.94 12.96
C LYS A 84 2.59 5.24 12.18
N LEU A 85 3.21 5.18 11.00
CA LEU A 85 3.52 6.36 10.19
C LEU A 85 2.61 6.46 8.96
N ALA A 86 1.68 5.53 8.77
CA ALA A 86 0.76 5.48 7.63
C ALA A 86 1.47 5.52 6.27
N LEU A 87 2.68 4.96 6.18
CA LEU A 87 3.42 4.87 4.92
C LEU A 87 2.65 3.98 3.93
N ARG A 88 2.66 4.38 2.65
CA ARG A 88 2.20 3.50 1.57
C ARG A 88 3.19 2.35 1.40
N VAL A 89 2.70 1.20 0.93
CA VAL A 89 3.51 -0.02 0.77
C VAL A 89 4.77 0.24 -0.05
N GLY A 90 4.67 0.97 -1.16
CA GLY A 90 5.82 1.25 -2.04
C GLY A 90 6.16 0.07 -2.92
N ASN A 91 5.55 0.01 -4.11
CA ASN A 91 5.93 -0.96 -5.13
C ASN A 91 7.23 -0.53 -5.81
N GLU A 92 7.97 -1.50 -6.36
CA GLU A 92 9.04 -1.22 -7.30
C GLU A 92 8.49 -0.51 -8.53
N LYS A 93 9.34 0.32 -9.12
CA LYS A 93 9.04 1.12 -10.30
C LYS A 93 10.06 0.83 -11.38
N ASP A 94 9.64 0.99 -12.63
CA ASP A 94 10.54 0.92 -13.78
C ASP A 94 11.46 2.16 -13.84
N GLU A 95 12.59 2.05 -14.55
CA GLU A 95 13.62 3.10 -14.66
C GLU A 95 13.08 4.42 -15.26
N ASP A 96 12.04 4.34 -16.11
CA ASP A 96 11.42 5.49 -16.77
C ASP A 96 10.36 6.21 -15.90
N GLU A 97 10.14 5.75 -14.67
CA GLU A 97 9.22 6.37 -13.73
C GLU A 97 9.92 7.32 -12.75
N ALA A 98 9.20 8.34 -12.28
CA ALA A 98 9.72 9.24 -11.26
C ALA A 98 10.13 8.48 -10.00
N ASP A 99 11.34 8.75 -9.51
CA ASP A 99 11.89 8.13 -8.29
C ASP A 99 11.13 8.62 -7.06
N THR A 100 10.14 7.81 -6.65
CA THR A 100 9.40 8.03 -5.42
C THR A 100 9.28 6.70 -4.71
N VAL A 101 9.51 6.69 -3.40
CA VAL A 101 9.51 5.47 -2.60
C VAL A 101 8.31 5.37 -1.67
N GLY A 102 8.03 4.15 -1.23
CA GLY A 102 7.17 3.86 -0.07
C GLY A 102 7.91 2.91 0.87
N CYS A 103 7.20 2.39 1.88
CA CYS A 103 7.82 1.65 2.99
C CYS A 103 8.75 0.51 2.54
N CYS A 104 8.33 -0.31 1.58
CA CYS A 104 9.06 -1.49 1.10
C CYS A 104 10.13 -1.14 0.04
N SER A 105 10.11 0.08 -0.50
CA SER A 105 11.11 0.56 -1.46
C SER A 105 12.03 1.64 -0.87
N LEU A 106 12.03 1.81 0.46
CA LEU A 106 12.99 2.67 1.15
C LEU A 106 14.41 2.16 0.91
N ARG A 107 15.32 3.10 0.65
CA ARG A 107 16.76 2.89 0.51
C ARG A 107 17.46 3.43 1.75
N VAL A 108 18.69 2.99 1.98
CA VAL A 108 19.49 3.38 3.15
C VAL A 108 19.63 4.90 3.25
N GLU A 109 19.78 5.59 2.12
CA GLU A 109 19.90 7.06 2.06
C GLU A 109 18.68 7.84 2.58
N HIS A 110 17.51 7.19 2.69
CA HIS A 110 16.27 7.85 3.15
C HIS A 110 16.10 7.85 4.67
N ILE A 111 16.95 7.14 5.41
CA ILE A 111 16.81 6.97 6.86
C ILE A 111 18.13 7.33 7.53
N GLN A 112 18.06 8.24 8.48
CA GLN A 112 19.17 8.54 9.39
C GLN A 112 18.78 8.14 10.80
N LEU A 113 19.64 7.35 11.45
CA LEU A 113 19.48 6.93 12.84
C LEU A 113 20.34 7.84 13.73
N TYR A 114 19.77 8.27 14.85
CA TYR A 114 20.45 9.08 15.85
C TYR A 114 20.34 8.38 17.20
N ASP A 115 21.46 8.10 17.86
CA ASP A 115 21.46 7.53 19.22
C ASP A 115 20.84 8.49 20.24
N ARG A 116 21.00 9.79 19.99
CA ARG A 116 20.34 10.87 20.72
C ARG A 116 20.11 12.03 19.76
N LEU A 117 18.88 12.55 19.73
CA LEU A 117 18.53 13.75 18.98
C LEU A 117 18.15 14.85 19.98
N GLU A 118 18.83 15.99 19.91
CA GLU A 118 18.57 17.10 20.83
C GLU A 118 17.09 17.56 20.72
N GLY A 119 16.40 17.66 21.85
CA GLY A 119 15.01 18.14 21.92
C GLY A 119 13.92 17.06 21.95
N LEU A 120 14.25 15.78 21.76
CA LEU A 120 13.35 14.65 22.04
C LEU A 120 13.87 13.92 23.29
N GLY A 121 13.15 14.03 24.40
CA GLY A 121 13.53 13.40 25.67
C GLY A 121 13.62 11.87 25.60
N GLU A 122 14.19 11.24 26.63
CA GLU A 122 14.51 9.79 26.74
C GLU A 122 13.30 8.82 26.70
N ASN A 123 12.14 9.24 26.20
CA ASN A 123 10.96 8.41 26.04
C ASN A 123 10.61 8.24 24.54
N ILE A 124 11.32 7.34 23.88
CA ILE A 124 10.84 6.61 22.70
C ILE A 124 10.90 5.12 23.02
#